data_AF-A0A921S0X0-F1
#
_entry.id   AF-A0A921S0X0-F1
#
_cell.length_a   1.000
_cell.length_b   1.000
_cell.length_c   1.000
_cell.angle_alpha   90.00
_cell.angle_beta   90.00
_cell.angle_gamma   90.00
#
_symmetry.space_group_name_H-M   'P 1'
#
loop_
_entity.id
_entity.type
_entity.pdbx_description
1 polymer ?
#
loop_
_entity_poly.entity_id
_entity_poly.type
_entity_poly.pdbx_seq_one_letter_code
_entity_poly.pdbx_strand_id
1 'polypeptide(L)'
;MATTTAAPGLAVAATDPIRSFLSSAAASVDLDTDLRDLAADLTSDPAVPYRSLRAIWCATTSDTRPPLRDLLQGADFVLPSPKPREKSDELKARLEKLREIQERKEYAELVRDVAPPSKDEAPEPFSSYKDQIGFGLHVVVIMFTGYLVGFSMFKALFNNSAVLSAAGGILGLVGGMLVETVLFIIRSSSKELASSVPRSKKDQ
;
A
#
# COMPACT_ATOMS: atom_id res chain seq x y z
N MET A 1 4.09 -24.09 -26.08
CA MET A 1 4.40 -25.14 -25.08
C MET A 1 5.82 -24.92 -24.61
N ALA A 2 6.04 -24.45 -23.39
CA ALA A 2 7.37 -24.21 -22.83
C ALA A 2 7.66 -25.24 -21.75
N THR A 3 8.35 -26.30 -22.11
CA THR A 3 8.96 -27.24 -21.17
C THR A 3 10.34 -26.70 -20.81
N THR A 4 10.39 -25.70 -19.93
CA THR A 4 11.66 -25.32 -19.30
C THR A 4 11.92 -26.30 -18.16
N THR A 5 12.65 -27.37 -18.46
CA THR A 5 13.28 -28.23 -17.46
C THR A 5 14.17 -27.34 -16.60
N ALA A 6 13.70 -27.02 -15.38
CA ALA A 6 14.41 -26.16 -14.45
C ALA A 6 15.69 -26.84 -13.98
N ALA A 7 16.81 -26.60 -14.65
CA ALA A 7 18.12 -26.97 -14.15
C ALA A 7 18.45 -26.10 -12.92
N PRO A 8 18.80 -26.67 -11.75
CA PRO A 8 19.13 -25.92 -10.55
C PRO A 8 20.54 -25.33 -10.66
N GLY A 9 20.70 -24.23 -11.39
CA GLY A 9 22.01 -23.58 -11.54
C GLY A 9 22.01 -22.37 -12.46
N LEU A 10 23.15 -21.67 -12.48
CA LEU A 10 23.42 -20.58 -13.41
C LEU A 10 23.39 -21.10 -14.85
N ALA A 11 22.49 -20.57 -15.67
CA ALA A 11 22.43 -20.83 -17.10
C ALA A 11 22.87 -19.59 -17.88
N VAL A 12 23.58 -19.81 -18.99
CA VAL A 12 24.10 -18.77 -19.88
C VAL A 12 23.41 -18.93 -21.24
N ALA A 13 23.07 -17.81 -21.89
CA ALA A 13 22.51 -17.83 -23.23
C ALA A 13 23.50 -18.46 -24.22
N ALA A 14 22.98 -19.30 -25.12
CA ALA A 14 23.80 -19.99 -26.11
C ALA A 14 24.19 -19.04 -27.26
N THR A 15 25.30 -18.32 -27.07
CA THR A 15 25.93 -17.46 -28.07
C THR A 15 26.72 -18.26 -29.10
N ASP A 16 27.01 -17.66 -30.26
CA ASP A 16 27.79 -18.28 -31.32
C ASP A 16 29.13 -18.88 -30.87
N PRO A 17 29.99 -18.20 -30.07
CA PRO A 17 31.25 -18.78 -29.59
C PRO A 17 31.02 -20.01 -28.70
N ILE A 18 29.96 -20.01 -27.89
CA ILE A 18 29.60 -21.16 -27.03
C ILE A 18 29.15 -22.33 -27.91
N ARG A 19 28.32 -22.08 -28.93
CA ARG A 19 27.86 -23.13 -29.85
C ARG A 19 29.00 -23.71 -30.68
N SER A 20 29.92 -22.87 -31.19
CA SER A 20 31.09 -23.36 -31.92
C SER A 20 32.01 -24.20 -31.04
N PHE A 21 32.19 -23.79 -29.77
CA PHE A 21 32.99 -24.55 -28.81
C PHE A 21 32.34 -25.91 -28.49
N LEU A 22 31.03 -25.94 -28.22
CA LEU A 22 30.31 -27.19 -27.95
C LEU A 22 30.32 -28.14 -29.16
N SER A 23 30.17 -27.61 -30.38
CA SER A 23 30.27 -28.41 -31.61
C SER A 23 31.67 -28.98 -31.81
N SER A 24 32.72 -28.19 -31.54
CA SER A 24 34.11 -28.67 -31.58
C SER A 24 34.38 -29.71 -30.50
N ALA A 25 33.82 -29.54 -29.29
CA ALA A 25 33.98 -30.47 -28.19
C ALA A 25 33.27 -31.80 -28.47
N ALA A 26 32.09 -31.77 -29.07
CA ALA A 26 31.35 -32.97 -29.49
C ALA A 26 32.12 -33.79 -30.55
N ALA A 27 32.88 -33.12 -31.43
CA ALA A 27 33.69 -33.76 -32.46
C ALA A 27 35.10 -34.19 -31.99
N SER A 28 35.53 -33.78 -30.80
CA SER A 28 36.86 -34.08 -30.28
C SER A 28 37.00 -35.55 -29.88
N VAL A 29 38.15 -36.19 -30.11
CA VAL A 29 38.38 -37.60 -29.74
C VAL A 29 38.97 -37.71 -28.32
N ASP A 30 39.62 -36.65 -27.86
CA ASP A 30 40.33 -36.60 -26.57
C ASP A 30 39.39 -36.43 -25.36
N LEU A 31 38.13 -36.11 -25.60
CA LEU A 31 37.13 -35.87 -24.57
C LEU A 31 36.36 -37.15 -24.23
N ASP A 32 36.06 -37.32 -22.94
CA ASP A 32 35.28 -38.44 -22.43
C ASP A 32 33.93 -38.58 -23.15
N THR A 33 33.48 -39.81 -23.39
CA THR A 33 32.25 -40.12 -24.15
C THR A 33 31.04 -39.37 -23.58
N ASP A 34 30.89 -39.37 -22.26
CA ASP A 34 29.75 -38.75 -21.59
C ASP A 34 29.73 -37.23 -21.78
N LEU A 35 30.89 -36.59 -21.82
CA LEU A 35 31.01 -35.14 -22.04
C LEU A 35 30.80 -34.77 -23.51
N ARG A 36 31.13 -35.66 -24.46
CA ARG A 36 30.88 -35.45 -25.89
C ARG A 36 29.40 -35.51 -26.21
N ASP A 37 28.71 -36.50 -25.67
CA ASP A 37 27.27 -36.64 -25.83
C ASP A 37 26.54 -35.44 -25.20
N LEU A 38 26.98 -35.03 -23.99
CA LEU A 38 26.46 -33.83 -23.34
C LEU A 38 26.70 -32.55 -24.16
N ALA A 39 27.88 -32.41 -24.78
CA ALA A 39 28.17 -31.27 -25.65
C ALA A 39 27.29 -31.26 -26.92
N ALA A 40 27.02 -32.43 -27.50
CA ALA A 40 26.12 -32.58 -28.65
C ALA A 40 24.68 -32.16 -28.30
N ASP A 41 24.18 -32.61 -27.15
CA ASP A 41 22.85 -32.25 -26.65
C ASP A 41 22.73 -30.73 -26.41
N LEU A 42 23.71 -30.14 -25.70
CA LEU A 42 23.71 -28.71 -25.38
C LEU A 42 23.88 -27.78 -26.58
N THR A 43 24.40 -28.28 -27.70
CA THR A 43 24.60 -27.47 -28.92
C THR A 43 23.27 -26.96 -29.48
N SER A 44 22.19 -27.71 -29.28
CA SER A 44 20.84 -27.38 -29.78
C SER A 44 20.06 -26.46 -28.82
N ASP A 45 20.45 -26.42 -27.54
CA ASP A 45 19.69 -25.68 -26.53
C ASP A 45 19.92 -24.15 -26.61
N PRO A 46 18.91 -23.33 -26.29
CA PRO A 46 19.04 -21.87 -26.23
C PRO A 46 19.70 -21.39 -24.92
N ALA A 47 19.71 -22.20 -23.86
CA ALA A 47 20.25 -21.87 -22.55
C ALA A 47 21.12 -23.02 -22.05
N VAL A 48 22.40 -22.75 -21.80
CA VAL A 48 23.40 -23.76 -21.44
C VAL A 48 23.73 -23.65 -19.94
N PRO A 49 23.63 -24.74 -19.16
CA PRO A 49 24.06 -24.75 -17.76
C PRO A 49 25.57 -24.49 -17.63
N TYR A 50 25.95 -23.48 -16.84
CA TYR A 50 27.36 -23.09 -16.63
C TYR A 50 28.22 -24.23 -16.07
N ARG A 51 27.63 -25.11 -15.23
CA ARG A 51 28.34 -26.27 -14.66
C ARG A 51 28.80 -27.24 -15.74
N SER A 52 27.92 -27.56 -16.68
CA SER A 52 28.20 -28.45 -17.80
C SER A 52 29.23 -27.83 -18.75
N LEU A 53 29.05 -26.54 -19.09
CA LEU A 53 30.01 -25.80 -19.91
C LEU A 53 31.41 -25.77 -19.29
N ARG A 54 31.50 -25.52 -17.98
CA ARG A 54 32.77 -25.53 -17.24
C ARG A 54 33.41 -26.91 -17.20
N ALA A 55 32.62 -27.98 -17.05
CA ALA A 55 33.14 -29.35 -17.06
C ALA A 55 33.79 -29.69 -18.41
N ILE A 56 33.11 -29.39 -19.52
CA ILE A 56 33.62 -29.58 -20.88
C ILE A 56 34.88 -28.73 -21.12
N TRP A 57 34.87 -27.47 -20.67
CA TRP A 57 36.03 -26.57 -20.77
C TRP A 57 37.25 -27.03 -19.96
N CYS A 58 37.04 -27.55 -18.74
CA CYS A 58 38.12 -28.10 -17.93
C CYS A 58 38.70 -29.41 -18.49
N ALA A 59 37.89 -30.19 -19.20
CA ALA A 59 38.29 -31.47 -19.77
C ALA A 59 38.93 -31.36 -21.16
N THR A 60 38.72 -30.26 -21.88
CA THR A 60 39.38 -29.99 -23.18
C THR A 60 40.87 -29.71 -23.01
N THR A 61 41.69 -30.12 -23.98
CA THR A 61 43.15 -29.96 -23.94
C THR A 61 43.56 -28.50 -24.01
N SER A 62 44.68 -28.12 -23.38
CA SER A 62 45.12 -26.72 -23.27
C SER A 62 45.37 -26.03 -24.61
N ASP A 63 45.64 -26.81 -25.67
CA ASP A 63 45.93 -26.31 -27.02
C ASP A 63 44.65 -25.93 -27.80
N THR A 64 43.54 -26.63 -27.53
CA THR A 64 42.23 -26.40 -28.16
C THR A 64 41.29 -25.57 -27.29
N ARG A 65 41.71 -25.24 -26.06
CA ARG A 65 40.90 -24.55 -25.06
C ARG A 65 40.88 -23.04 -25.33
N PRO A 66 39.72 -22.46 -25.70
CA PRO A 66 39.60 -21.01 -25.82
C PRO A 66 39.68 -20.37 -24.43
N PRO A 67 40.21 -19.13 -24.32
CA PRO A 67 40.18 -18.39 -23.06
C PRO A 67 38.73 -18.15 -22.62
N LEU A 68 38.43 -18.44 -21.34
CA LEU A 68 37.06 -18.39 -20.80
C LEU A 68 36.39 -17.01 -20.99
N ARG A 69 37.19 -15.94 -20.93
CA ARG A 69 36.72 -14.56 -21.15
C ARG A 69 36.15 -14.35 -22.55
N ASP A 70 36.78 -14.92 -23.57
CA ASP A 70 36.37 -14.75 -24.97
C ASP A 70 35.18 -15.67 -25.27
N LEU A 71 35.12 -16.84 -24.61
CA LEU A 71 33.98 -17.77 -24.69
C LEU A 71 32.70 -17.19 -24.09
N LEU A 72 32.81 -16.49 -22.95
CA LEU A 72 31.68 -15.88 -22.24
C LEU A 72 31.45 -14.41 -22.64
N GLN A 73 32.23 -13.89 -23.59
CA GLN A 73 32.09 -12.50 -24.02
C GLN A 73 30.72 -12.28 -24.66
N GLY A 74 29.95 -11.33 -24.13
CA GLY A 74 28.62 -11.01 -24.63
C GLY A 74 27.56 -12.07 -24.30
N ALA A 75 27.85 -13.01 -23.42
CA ALA A 75 26.90 -14.03 -23.01
C ALA A 75 26.02 -13.51 -21.86
N ASP A 76 24.70 -13.51 -22.06
CA ASP A 76 23.73 -13.10 -21.05
C ASP A 76 23.38 -14.24 -20.09
N PHE A 77 23.12 -13.92 -18.83
CA PHE A 77 22.65 -14.90 -17.85
C PHE A 77 21.14 -15.10 -17.95
N VAL A 78 20.72 -16.35 -18.14
CA VAL A 78 19.30 -16.72 -18.15
C VAL A 78 18.88 -16.95 -16.70
N LEU A 79 18.50 -15.86 -16.03
CA LEU A 79 17.94 -15.91 -14.68
C LEU A 79 16.43 -16.15 -14.79
N PRO A 80 15.90 -17.29 -14.29
CA PRO A 80 14.47 -17.49 -14.25
C PRO A 80 13.86 -16.43 -13.34
N SER A 81 12.93 -15.64 -13.88
CA SER A 81 12.16 -14.70 -13.06
C SER A 81 11.43 -15.48 -11.96
N PRO A 82 11.46 -15.02 -10.70
CA PRO A 82 10.72 -15.66 -9.62
C PRO A 82 9.27 -15.89 -10.04
N LYS A 83 8.72 -17.09 -9.78
CA LYS A 83 7.34 -17.40 -10.13
C LYS A 83 6.43 -16.30 -9.56
N PRO A 84 5.63 -15.60 -10.39
CA PRO A 84 4.72 -14.58 -9.90
C PRO A 84 3.82 -15.16 -8.80
N ARG A 85 3.76 -14.47 -7.66
CA ARG A 85 2.99 -14.93 -6.51
C ARG A 85 1.52 -15.07 -6.88
N GLU A 86 0.98 -16.27 -6.73
CA GLU A 86 -0.45 -16.50 -6.91
C GLU A 86 -1.21 -15.71 -5.83
N LYS A 87 -2.07 -14.78 -6.25
CA LYS A 87 -2.90 -13.98 -5.33
C LYS A 87 -3.95 -14.91 -4.72
N SER A 88 -4.12 -14.87 -3.39
CA SER A 88 -5.16 -15.63 -2.70
C SER A 88 -6.56 -15.16 -3.13
N ASP A 89 -7.55 -16.05 -3.05
CA ASP A 89 -8.90 -15.76 -3.50
C ASP A 89 -9.57 -14.67 -2.67
N GLU A 90 -9.23 -14.57 -1.38
CA GLU A 90 -9.63 -13.44 -0.53
C GLU A 90 -9.13 -12.09 -1.04
N LEU A 91 -7.89 -12.02 -1.54
CA LEU A 91 -7.32 -10.79 -2.08
C LEU A 91 -7.98 -10.42 -3.41
N LYS A 92 -8.33 -11.40 -4.25
CA LYS A 92 -9.08 -11.14 -5.48
C LYS A 92 -10.48 -10.61 -5.17
N ALA A 93 -11.18 -11.22 -4.23
CA ALA A 93 -12.50 -10.77 -3.80
C ALA A 93 -12.47 -9.34 -3.24
N ARG A 94 -11.43 -8.99 -2.46
CA ARG A 94 -11.23 -7.62 -1.97
C ARG A 94 -10.94 -6.63 -3.10
N LEU A 95 -10.10 -6.99 -4.06
CA LEU A 95 -9.80 -6.13 -5.20
C LEU A 95 -11.04 -5.90 -6.08
N GLU A 96 -11.86 -6.93 -6.28
CA GLU A 96 -13.10 -6.80 -7.04
C GLU A 96 -14.10 -5.89 -6.33
N LYS A 97 -14.25 -6.06 -5.01
CA LYS A 97 -15.09 -5.15 -4.20
C LYS A 97 -14.62 -3.70 -4.29
N LEU A 98 -13.30 -3.45 -4.27
CA LEU A 98 -12.76 -2.09 -4.40
C LEU A 98 -13.01 -1.50 -5.79
N ARG A 99 -12.90 -2.33 -6.83
CA ARG A 99 -13.23 -1.93 -8.20
C ARG A 99 -14.70 -1.57 -8.33
N GLU A 100 -15.61 -2.39 -7.83
CA GLU A 100 -17.05 -2.12 -7.87
C GLU A 100 -17.40 -0.79 -7.19
N ILE A 101 -16.79 -0.49 -6.04
CA ILE A 101 -16.97 0.78 -5.33
C ILE A 101 -16.49 1.95 -6.19
N GLN A 102 -15.35 1.80 -6.87
CA GLN A 102 -14.82 2.83 -7.76
C GLN A 102 -15.73 3.07 -8.96
N GLU A 103 -16.20 2.02 -9.62
CA GLU A 103 -17.11 2.11 -10.76
C GLU A 103 -18.44 2.78 -10.39
N ARG A 104 -19.01 2.41 -9.22
CA ARG A 104 -20.22 3.07 -8.70
C ARG A 104 -19.98 4.56 -8.44
N LYS A 105 -18.81 4.94 -7.94
CA LYS A 105 -18.44 6.33 -7.70
C LYS A 105 -18.32 7.12 -9.01
N GLU A 106 -17.67 6.53 -10.02
CA GLU A 106 -17.54 7.13 -11.35
C GLU A 106 -18.91 7.27 -12.03
N TYR A 107 -19.77 6.26 -11.93
CA TYR A 107 -21.14 6.35 -12.41
C TYR A 107 -21.95 7.45 -11.70
N ALA A 108 -21.83 7.55 -10.37
CA ALA A 108 -22.49 8.60 -9.61
C ALA A 108 -22.02 10.01 -10.01
N GLU A 109 -20.73 10.16 -10.34
CA GLU A 109 -20.20 11.42 -10.86
C GLU A 109 -20.76 11.79 -12.23
N LEU A 110 -20.92 10.80 -13.13
CA LEU A 110 -21.52 11.00 -14.46
C LEU A 110 -23.00 11.40 -14.40
N VAL A 111 -23.76 10.85 -13.44
CA VAL A 111 -25.21 11.09 -13.30
C VAL A 111 -25.54 12.30 -12.43
N ARG A 112 -24.56 12.85 -11.72
CA ARG A 112 -24.70 13.97 -10.78
C ARG A 112 -25.46 15.18 -11.34
N ASP A 113 -25.27 15.48 -12.62
CA ASP A 113 -25.84 16.66 -13.26
C ASP A 113 -27.28 16.40 -13.79
N VAL A 114 -27.70 15.15 -13.89
CA VAL A 114 -29.02 14.72 -14.42
C VAL A 114 -29.99 14.35 -13.30
N ALA A 115 -29.51 13.68 -12.25
CA ALA A 115 -30.29 13.40 -11.06
C ALA A 115 -29.51 13.95 -9.85
N PRO A 116 -30.02 14.97 -9.14
CA PRO A 116 -29.38 15.39 -7.91
C PRO A 116 -29.33 14.19 -6.96
N PRO A 117 -28.17 13.88 -6.34
CA PRO A 117 -28.04 12.73 -5.47
C PRO A 117 -29.10 12.83 -4.36
N SER A 118 -29.90 11.78 -4.19
CA SER A 118 -30.81 11.68 -3.06
C SER A 118 -29.96 11.83 -1.78
N LYS A 119 -30.45 12.62 -0.83
CA LYS A 119 -29.78 12.90 0.45
C LYS A 119 -29.47 11.62 1.28
N ASP A 120 -29.94 10.47 0.83
CA ASP A 120 -29.84 9.17 1.48
C ASP A 120 -28.55 8.40 1.12
N GLU A 121 -27.82 8.79 0.05
CA GLU A 121 -26.69 8.01 -0.48
C GLU A 121 -25.29 8.59 -0.15
N ALA A 122 -25.23 9.75 0.51
CA ALA A 122 -23.99 10.26 1.08
C ALA A 122 -23.69 9.48 2.38
N PRO A 123 -22.55 8.75 2.48
CA PRO A 123 -22.15 8.20 3.75
C PRO A 123 -21.64 9.34 4.64
N GLU A 124 -22.55 10.00 5.37
CA GLU A 124 -22.23 10.79 6.54
C GLU A 124 -22.25 10.00 7.90
N PRO A 125 -22.02 8.67 8.01
CA PRO A 125 -22.13 8.02 9.32
C PRO A 125 -20.98 8.36 10.28
N PHE A 126 -19.88 8.95 9.80
CA PHE A 126 -18.75 9.31 10.66
C PHE A 126 -18.72 10.78 11.08
N SER A 127 -19.50 11.65 10.45
CA SER A 127 -19.61 13.06 10.86
C SER A 127 -20.51 13.15 12.08
N SER A 128 -21.71 12.54 12.03
CA SER A 128 -22.68 12.62 13.13
C SER A 128 -22.19 11.96 14.43
N TYR A 129 -21.48 10.82 14.36
CA TYR A 129 -20.98 10.15 15.55
C TYR A 129 -19.81 10.91 16.21
N LYS A 130 -18.90 11.47 15.41
CA LYS A 130 -17.78 12.30 15.92
C LYS A 130 -18.27 13.66 16.43
N ASP A 131 -19.23 14.29 15.76
CA ASP A 131 -19.84 15.53 16.24
C ASP A 131 -20.66 15.29 17.52
N GLN A 132 -21.33 14.15 17.67
CA GLN A 132 -22.06 13.79 18.91
C GLN A 132 -21.11 13.49 20.08
N ILE A 133 -20.02 12.75 19.85
CA ILE A 133 -19.01 12.50 20.88
C ILE A 133 -18.28 13.79 21.25
N GLY A 134 -17.91 14.60 20.25
CA GLY A 134 -17.25 15.89 20.46
C GLY A 134 -18.15 16.86 21.23
N PHE A 135 -19.45 16.87 20.95
CA PHE A 135 -20.43 17.68 21.69
C PHE A 135 -20.58 17.21 23.14
N GLY A 136 -20.76 15.90 23.38
CA GLY A 136 -20.87 15.38 24.74
C GLY A 136 -19.60 15.64 25.58
N LEU A 137 -18.41 15.48 24.98
CA LEU A 137 -17.15 15.77 25.64
C LEU A 137 -16.99 17.27 25.97
N HIS A 138 -17.38 18.15 25.06
CA HIS A 138 -17.35 19.60 25.26
C HIS A 138 -18.21 20.04 26.45
N VAL A 139 -19.44 19.52 26.54
CA VAL A 139 -20.36 19.78 27.65
C VAL A 139 -19.73 19.36 28.99
N VAL A 140 -19.13 18.16 29.05
CA VAL A 140 -18.46 17.67 30.28
C VAL A 140 -17.30 18.58 30.69
N VAL A 141 -16.48 19.03 29.74
CA VAL A 141 -15.34 19.92 30.00
C VAL A 141 -15.83 21.25 30.57
N ILE A 142 -16.85 21.87 29.98
CA ILE A 142 -17.37 23.16 30.45
C ILE A 142 -18.05 23.06 31.80
N MET A 143 -18.79 21.98 32.06
CA MET A 143 -19.37 21.73 33.38
C MET A 143 -18.27 21.58 34.44
N PHE A 144 -17.22 20.81 34.15
CA PHE A 144 -16.10 20.65 35.08
C PHE A 144 -15.35 21.96 35.34
N THR A 145 -15.06 22.73 34.29
CA THR A 145 -14.43 24.04 34.43
C THR A 145 -15.32 25.03 35.19
N GLY A 146 -16.62 25.06 34.90
CA GLY A 146 -17.60 25.90 35.60
C GLY A 146 -17.68 25.58 37.10
N TYR A 147 -17.66 24.29 37.46
CA TYR A 147 -17.62 23.86 38.86
C TYR A 147 -16.34 24.32 39.56
N LEU A 148 -15.17 24.11 38.96
CA LEU A 148 -13.88 24.52 39.54
C LEU A 148 -13.79 26.04 39.73
N VAL A 149 -14.23 26.80 38.73
CA VAL A 149 -14.24 28.27 38.79
C VAL A 149 -15.21 28.75 39.87
N GLY A 150 -16.44 28.23 39.90
CA GLY A 150 -17.43 28.57 40.93
C GLY A 150 -16.98 28.20 42.35
N PHE A 151 -16.39 27.01 42.50
CA PHE A 151 -15.81 26.53 43.75
C PHE A 151 -14.65 27.43 44.21
N SER A 152 -13.75 27.80 43.30
CA SER A 152 -12.59 28.64 43.62
C SER A 152 -13.00 30.07 43.96
N MET A 153 -13.98 30.62 43.22
CA MET A 153 -14.50 31.97 43.44
C MET A 153 -15.18 32.10 44.81
N PHE A 154 -16.05 31.15 45.17
CA PHE A 154 -16.68 31.15 46.50
C PHE A 154 -15.71 30.82 47.62
N LYS A 155 -14.73 29.94 47.37
CA LYS A 155 -13.67 29.64 48.33
C LYS A 155 -12.84 30.89 48.65
N ALA A 156 -12.57 31.73 47.64
CA ALA A 156 -11.88 33.00 47.81
C ALA A 156 -12.75 34.05 48.52
N LEU A 157 -14.06 34.07 48.29
CA LEU A 157 -14.97 35.06 48.87
C LEU A 157 -15.41 34.75 50.32
N PHE A 158 -15.52 33.48 50.71
CA PHE A 158 -16.14 33.05 51.97
C PHE A 158 -15.25 32.16 52.85
N ASN A 159 -13.98 32.54 52.96
CA ASN A 159 -13.02 32.10 53.98
C ASN A 159 -13.06 30.59 54.32
N ASN A 160 -12.83 29.74 53.32
CA ASN A 160 -12.64 28.29 53.45
C ASN A 160 -13.81 27.49 54.07
N SER A 161 -15.02 28.05 54.13
CA SER A 161 -16.20 27.25 54.50
C SER A 161 -16.52 26.23 53.41
N ALA A 162 -16.40 24.93 53.75
CA ALA A 162 -16.56 23.83 52.79
C ALA A 162 -17.96 23.80 52.16
N VAL A 163 -18.99 24.12 52.94
CA VAL A 163 -20.38 24.15 52.50
C VAL A 163 -20.63 25.27 51.48
N LEU A 164 -20.10 26.47 51.71
CA LEU A 164 -20.29 27.60 50.80
C LEU A 164 -19.45 27.48 49.53
N SER A 165 -18.26 26.88 49.63
CA SER A 165 -17.43 26.58 48.46
C SER A 165 -18.12 25.54 47.56
N ALA A 166 -18.74 24.50 48.14
CA ALA A 166 -19.54 23.53 47.39
C ALA A 166 -20.78 24.18 46.75
N ALA A 167 -21.48 25.06 47.46
CA ALA A 167 -22.60 25.83 46.91
C ALA A 167 -22.17 26.72 45.72
N GLY A 168 -21.00 27.34 45.80
CA GLY A 168 -20.40 28.09 44.69
C GLY A 168 -20.04 27.23 43.49
N GLY A 169 -19.58 26.00 43.71
CA GLY A 169 -19.39 25.02 42.64
C GLY A 169 -20.69 24.67 41.93
N ILE A 170 -21.78 24.47 42.67
CA ILE A 170 -23.12 24.22 42.11
C ILE A 170 -23.62 25.44 41.33
N LEU A 171 -23.43 26.66 41.85
CA LEU A 171 -23.77 27.88 41.13
C LEU A 171 -22.93 28.05 39.85
N GLY A 172 -21.65 27.66 39.91
CA GLY A 172 -20.74 27.60 38.77
C GLY A 172 -21.19 26.58 37.72
N LEU A 173 -21.79 25.46 38.11
CA LEU A 173 -22.42 24.52 37.16
C LEU A 173 -23.61 25.14 36.44
N VAL A 174 -24.49 25.85 37.15
CA VAL A 174 -25.63 26.56 36.54
C VAL A 174 -25.14 27.63 35.56
N GLY A 175 -24.11 28.40 35.95
CA GLY A 175 -23.47 29.36 35.06
C GLY A 175 -22.82 28.71 33.84
N GLY A 176 -22.10 27.59 34.03
CA GLY A 176 -21.51 26.81 32.94
C GLY A 176 -22.55 26.30 31.95
N MET A 177 -23.71 25.85 32.42
CA MET A 177 -24.84 25.42 31.57
C MET A 177 -25.42 26.58 30.74
N LEU A 178 -25.51 27.79 31.29
CA LEU A 178 -25.95 28.96 30.54
C LEU A 178 -24.94 29.34 29.45
N VAL A 179 -23.64 29.34 29.78
CA VAL A 179 -22.58 29.61 28.81
C VAL A 179 -22.58 28.58 27.68
N GLU A 180 -22.72 27.29 28.00
CA GLU A 180 -22.81 26.22 27.01
C GLU A 180 -24.01 26.42 26.07
N THR A 181 -25.16 26.82 26.62
CA THR A 181 -26.36 27.10 25.83
C THR A 181 -26.13 28.24 24.83
N VAL A 182 -25.45 29.32 25.26
CA VAL A 182 -25.12 30.45 24.38
C VAL A 182 -24.11 30.04 23.31
N LEU A 183 -23.06 29.29 23.68
CA LEU A 183 -22.06 28.78 22.73
C LEU A 183 -22.69 27.83 21.70
N PHE A 184 -23.64 27.00 22.12
CA PHE A 184 -24.39 26.12 21.24
C PHE A 184 -25.19 26.92 20.20
N ILE A 185 -25.90 27.98 20.63
CA ILE A 185 -26.66 28.85 19.74
C ILE A 185 -25.74 29.53 18.71
N ILE A 186 -24.61 30.09 19.14
CA ILE A 186 -23.65 30.76 18.25
C ILE A 186 -23.07 29.76 17.23
N ARG A 187 -22.68 28.57 17.69
CA ARG A 187 -22.13 27.54 16.81
C ARG A 187 -23.16 27.00 15.84
N SER A 188 -24.41 26.81 16.27
CA SER A 188 -25.52 26.41 15.41
C SER A 188 -25.80 27.47 14.35
N SER A 189 -25.90 28.74 14.75
CA SER A 189 -26.11 29.86 13.83
C SER A 189 -24.96 30.02 12.81
N SER A 190 -23.72 29.82 13.24
CA SER A 190 -22.55 29.88 12.34
C SER A 190 -22.54 28.76 11.30
N LYS A 191 -22.96 27.54 11.68
CA LYS A 191 -23.12 26.42 10.75
C LYS A 191 -24.21 26.70 9.71
N GLU A 192 -25.33 27.31 10.11
CA GLU A 192 -26.38 27.72 9.17
C GLU A 192 -25.95 28.86 8.23
N LEU A 193 -25.20 29.85 8.73
CA LEU A 193 -24.64 30.90 7.88
C LEU A 193 -23.67 30.33 6.83
N ALA A 194 -22.80 29.39 7.23
CA ALA A 194 -21.86 28.73 6.33
C ALA A 194 -22.54 27.85 5.26
N SER A 195 -23.69 27.24 5.55
CA SER A 195 -24.47 26.48 4.55
C SER A 195 -25.28 27.38 3.62
N SER A 196 -25.58 28.62 4.04
CA SER A 196 -26.39 29.58 3.29
C SER A 196 -25.62 30.47 2.31
N VAL A 197 -24.28 30.48 2.30
CA VAL A 197 -23.50 31.24 1.31
C VAL A 197 -23.49 30.49 -0.03
N PRO A 198 -24.24 30.91 -1.07
CA PRO A 198 -24.08 30.34 -2.39
C PRO A 198 -22.69 30.71 -2.90
N ARG A 199 -21.93 29.68 -3.27
CA ARG A 199 -20.64 29.80 -3.95
C ARG A 199 -20.88 30.53 -5.29
N SER A 200 -20.72 31.85 -5.29
CA SER A 200 -20.82 32.67 -6.49
C SER A 200 -19.81 32.13 -7.51
N LYS A 201 -20.32 31.47 -8.56
CA LYS A 201 -19.53 31.13 -9.74
C LYS A 201 -18.98 32.44 -10.30
N LYS A 202 -17.65 32.54 -10.32
CA LYS A 202 -16.94 33.61 -11.00
C LYS A 202 -16.83 33.18 -12.45
N ASP A 203 -17.80 33.60 -13.26
CA ASP A 203 -17.66 33.63 -14.72
C ASP A 203 -17.14 35.03 -15.09
N GLN A 204 -15.82 35.13 -15.27
CA GLN A 204 -15.18 35.96 -16.30
C GLN A 204 -13.69 35.64 -16.42
#